data_AF-A0A953UAJ7-F1
#
_entry.id   AF-A0A953UAJ7-F1
#
_cell.length_a   1.000
_cell.length_b   1.000
_cell.length_c   1.000
_cell.angle_alpha   90.00
_cell.angle_beta   90.00
_cell.angle_gamma   90.00
#
_symmetry.space_group_name_H-M   'P 1'
#
loop_
_entity.id
_entity.type
_entity.pdbx_description
1 polymer ?
#
loop_
_entity_poly.entity_id
_entity_poly.type
_entity_poly.pdbx_seq_one_letter_code
_entity_poly.pdbx_strand_id
1 'polypeptide(L)'
;MDTRGKIISAVEASRLAATGALVVSGSFDPMLASHAARISGLKREGVPLVVAIATTADTILPARARAELVAGLRAVDYVVESVEGLVPNIRLEPEDAARLEKLIEHVHARQQAASS
;
A
#
# COMPACT_ATOMS: atom_id res chain seq x y z
N MET A 1 -13.70 -7.17 11.97
CA MET A 1 -13.32 -5.76 11.74
C MET A 1 -13.73 -5.42 10.32
N ASP A 2 -14.61 -4.45 10.14
CA ASP A 2 -15.15 -4.10 8.82
C ASP A 2 -14.07 -3.38 8.00
N THR A 3 -13.41 -4.11 7.09
CA THR A 3 -12.39 -3.56 6.20
C THR A 3 -13.00 -2.72 5.08
N ARG A 4 -14.30 -2.91 4.76
CA ARG A 4 -14.99 -2.13 3.72
C ARG A 4 -15.25 -0.70 4.18
N GLY A 5 -15.49 -0.49 5.47
CA GLY A 5 -15.71 0.84 6.05
C GLY A 5 -14.49 1.78 5.96
N LYS A 6 -13.29 1.26 5.66
CA LYS A 6 -12.08 2.08 5.48
C LYS A 6 -11.83 2.52 4.05
N ILE A 7 -12.48 1.90 3.06
CA ILE A 7 -12.26 2.25 1.65
C ILE A 7 -13.19 3.42 1.31
N ILE A 8 -12.63 4.58 1.02
CA ILE A 8 -13.34 5.85 0.83
C ILE A 8 -13.17 6.38 -0.59
N SER A 9 -14.02 7.33 -0.98
CA SER A 9 -13.91 8.00 -2.27
C SER A 9 -12.69 8.92 -2.34
N ALA A 10 -12.24 9.23 -3.57
CA ALA A 10 -11.17 10.21 -3.79
C ALA A 10 -11.53 11.59 -3.23
N VAL A 11 -12.79 12.01 -3.33
CA VAL A 11 -13.26 13.30 -2.78
C VAL A 11 -13.11 13.34 -1.25
N GLU A 12 -13.47 12.27 -0.56
CA GLU A 12 -13.30 12.17 0.89
C GLU A 12 -11.82 12.14 1.28
N ALA A 13 -10.99 11.39 0.54
CA ALA A 13 -9.55 11.36 0.74
C ALA A 13 -8.92 12.75 0.57
N SER A 14 -9.32 13.52 -0.45
CA SER A 14 -8.84 14.89 -0.65
C SER A 14 -9.25 15.82 0.47
N ARG A 15 -10.47 15.68 1.01
CA ARG A 15 -10.91 16.45 2.19
C ARG A 15 -10.06 16.12 3.41
N LEU A 16 -9.81 14.83 3.67
CA LEU A 16 -8.95 14.40 4.77
C LEU A 16 -7.52 14.94 4.63
N ALA A 17 -6.96 14.87 3.41
CA ALA A 17 -5.64 15.44 3.12
C ALA A 17 -5.59 16.95 3.41
N ALA A 18 -6.63 17.70 3.01
CA ALA A 18 -6.74 19.13 3.29
C ALA A 18 -6.84 19.45 4.80
N THR A 19 -7.33 18.52 5.60
CA THR A 19 -7.38 18.64 7.07
C THR A 19 -6.10 18.16 7.78
N GLY A 20 -5.05 17.79 7.03
CA GLY A 20 -3.76 17.39 7.58
C GLY A 20 -3.56 15.89 7.75
N ALA A 21 -4.39 15.05 7.13
CA ALA A 21 -4.13 13.61 7.08
C ALA A 21 -2.80 13.32 6.35
N LEU A 22 -2.09 12.30 6.82
CA LEU A 22 -0.90 11.78 6.15
C LEU A 22 -1.34 10.87 4.99
N VAL A 23 -1.02 11.29 3.77
CA VAL A 23 -1.30 10.53 2.55
C VAL A 23 -0.06 9.78 2.11
N VAL A 24 -0.18 8.46 2.00
CA VAL A 24 0.87 7.56 1.52
C VAL A 24 0.38 6.88 0.26
N SER A 25 1.21 6.78 -0.77
CA SER A 25 0.89 6.00 -1.97
C SER A 25 1.81 4.80 -2.14
N GLY A 26 1.29 3.74 -2.74
CA GLY A 26 2.06 2.54 -3.07
C GLY A 26 1.30 1.60 -4.00
N SER A 27 2.03 0.74 -4.72
CA SER A 27 1.41 -0.29 -5.55
C SER A 27 0.95 -1.47 -4.71
N PHE A 28 1.71 -1.95 -3.72
CA PHE A 28 1.28 -3.07 -2.86
C PHE A 28 0.87 -4.33 -3.66
N ASP A 29 1.62 -4.60 -4.73
CA ASP A 29 1.35 -5.71 -5.64
C ASP A 29 2.58 -6.63 -5.83
N PRO A 30 2.63 -7.79 -5.16
CA PRO A 30 1.74 -8.23 -4.08
C PRO A 30 1.99 -7.49 -2.75
N MET A 31 1.03 -7.56 -1.82
CA MET A 31 1.18 -7.00 -0.48
C MET A 31 2.15 -7.86 0.36
N LEU A 32 3.34 -7.31 0.68
CA LEU A 32 4.37 -7.96 1.48
C LEU A 32 4.34 -7.50 2.95
N ALA A 33 4.88 -8.33 3.85
CA ALA A 33 5.04 -8.00 5.27
C ALA A 33 5.88 -6.72 5.48
N SER A 34 6.85 -6.47 4.61
CA SER A 34 7.67 -5.25 4.62
C SER A 34 6.84 -3.98 4.34
N HIS A 35 5.82 -4.05 3.48
CA HIS A 35 4.90 -2.94 3.23
C HIS A 35 4.05 -2.66 4.49
N ALA A 36 3.51 -3.72 5.10
CA ALA A 36 2.72 -3.60 6.33
C ALA A 36 3.54 -3.00 7.49
N ALA A 37 4.79 -3.44 7.67
CA ALA A 37 5.70 -2.89 8.68
C ALA A 37 5.99 -1.40 8.42
N ARG A 38 6.23 -1.02 7.17
CA ARG A 38 6.47 0.38 6.79
C ARG A 38 5.27 1.26 7.04
N ILE A 39 4.08 0.86 6.57
CA ILE A 39 2.82 1.58 6.81
C ILE A 39 2.59 1.75 8.31
N SER A 40 2.83 0.69 9.10
CA SER A 40 2.68 0.74 10.55
C SER A 40 3.63 1.75 11.20
N GLY A 41 4.87 1.85 10.71
CA GLY A 41 5.84 2.86 11.18
C GLY A 41 5.50 4.30 10.81
N LEU A 42 4.58 4.52 9.86
CA LEU A 42 4.14 5.86 9.45
C LEU A 42 2.97 6.40 10.28
N LYS A 43 2.27 5.53 11.02
CA LYS A 43 1.13 5.95 11.84
C LYS A 43 1.59 6.88 12.95
N ARG A 44 0.92 8.02 13.08
CA ARG A 44 1.11 9.00 14.15
C ARG A 44 -0.19 9.16 14.94
N GLU A 45 -0.06 9.39 16.23
CA GLU A 45 -1.22 9.67 17.09
C GLU A 45 -1.87 11.00 16.66
N GLY A 46 -3.21 11.04 16.64
CA GLY A 46 -3.98 12.22 16.24
C GLY A 46 -3.96 12.57 14.74
N VAL A 47 -3.16 11.87 13.92
CA VAL A 47 -3.08 12.10 12.47
C VAL A 47 -3.69 10.90 11.72
N PRO A 48 -4.76 11.11 10.92
CA PRO A 48 -5.29 10.06 10.05
C PRO A 48 -4.26 9.64 8.99
N LEU A 49 -4.10 8.34 8.79
CA LEU A 49 -3.29 7.72 7.75
C LEU A 49 -4.19 7.25 6.60
N VAL A 50 -4.05 7.90 5.45
CA VAL A 50 -4.74 7.59 4.21
C VAL A 50 -3.75 6.90 3.28
N VAL A 51 -4.10 5.71 2.78
CA VAL A 51 -3.28 4.99 1.80
C VAL A 51 -3.95 5.02 0.42
N ALA A 52 -3.24 5.53 -0.57
CA ALA A 52 -3.69 5.58 -1.95
C ALA A 52 -3.03 4.48 -2.78
N ILE A 53 -3.86 3.73 -3.53
CA ILE A 53 -3.40 2.62 -4.35
C ILE A 53 -2.92 3.15 -5.69
N ALA A 54 -1.61 3.12 -5.92
CA ALA A 54 -1.01 3.42 -7.21
C ALA A 54 -1.16 2.21 -8.13
N THR A 55 -1.61 2.44 -9.37
CA THR A 55 -1.83 1.37 -10.35
C THR A 55 -0.99 1.61 -11.58
N THR A 56 -0.26 0.58 -12.01
CA THR A 56 0.50 0.54 -13.26
C THR A 56 -0.08 -0.54 -14.18
N ALA A 57 0.28 -0.50 -15.47
CA ALA A 57 -0.23 -1.43 -16.47
C ALA A 57 0.08 -2.91 -16.14
N ASP A 58 1.16 -3.16 -15.40
CA ASP A 58 1.67 -4.51 -15.10
C ASP A 58 1.21 -5.05 -13.73
N THR A 59 0.23 -4.42 -13.09
CA THR A 59 -0.30 -4.90 -11.81
C THR A 59 -1.02 -6.25 -11.97
N ILE A 60 -0.62 -7.24 -11.15
CA ILE A 60 -1.19 -8.59 -11.07
C ILE A 60 -2.56 -8.53 -10.38
N LEU A 61 -2.68 -7.74 -9.30
CA LEU A 61 -3.91 -7.64 -8.52
C LEU A 61 -4.71 -6.38 -8.88
N PRO A 62 -6.04 -6.49 -9.05
CA PRO A 62 -6.92 -5.33 -9.20
C PRO A 62 -6.75 -4.35 -8.04
N ALA A 63 -6.84 -3.05 -8.32
CA ALA A 63 -6.70 -1.98 -7.31
C ALA A 63 -7.62 -2.22 -6.09
N ARG A 64 -8.84 -2.70 -6.32
CA ARG A 64 -9.80 -3.06 -5.28
C ARG A 64 -9.28 -4.14 -4.32
N ALA A 65 -8.70 -5.22 -4.86
CA ALA A 65 -8.18 -6.31 -4.05
C ALA A 65 -7.00 -5.81 -3.17
N ARG A 66 -6.12 -4.99 -3.75
CA ARG A 66 -5.02 -4.35 -3.03
C ARG A 66 -5.53 -3.39 -1.95
N ALA A 67 -6.57 -2.62 -2.23
CA ALA A 67 -7.21 -1.75 -1.26
C ALA A 67 -7.77 -2.53 -0.06
N GLU A 68 -8.41 -3.68 -0.30
CA GLU A 68 -8.94 -4.55 0.76
C GLU A 68 -7.83 -5.14 1.64
N LEU A 69 -6.70 -5.54 1.04
CA LEU A 69 -5.52 -6.01 1.79
C LEU A 69 -4.95 -4.91 2.69
N VAL A 70 -4.79 -3.70 2.15
CA VAL A 70 -4.28 -2.54 2.90
C VAL A 70 -5.26 -2.10 3.99
N ALA A 71 -6.56 -2.11 3.73
CA ALA A 71 -7.60 -1.78 4.71
C ALA A 71 -7.62 -2.75 5.91
N GLY A 72 -7.17 -3.99 5.69
CA GLY A 72 -6.97 -4.99 6.75
C GLY A 72 -5.92 -4.59 7.79
N LEU A 73 -5.01 -3.66 7.47
CA LEU A 73 -4.00 -3.21 8.42
C LEU A 73 -4.60 -2.35 9.53
N ARG A 74 -4.22 -2.64 10.79
CA ARG A 74 -4.66 -1.86 11.95
C ARG A 74 -4.21 -0.40 11.91
N ALA A 75 -3.01 -0.14 11.38
CA ALA A 75 -2.41 1.19 11.33
C ALA A 75 -3.08 2.11 10.30
N VAL A 76 -3.81 1.56 9.32
CA VAL A 76 -4.45 2.32 8.25
C VAL A 76 -5.83 2.75 8.70
N ASP A 77 -6.14 4.04 8.59
CA ASP A 77 -7.47 4.55 8.89
C ASP A 77 -8.36 4.52 7.65
N TYR A 78 -7.82 4.95 6.50
CA TYR A 78 -8.55 5.03 5.25
C TYR A 78 -7.71 4.56 4.05
N VAL A 79 -8.40 4.06 3.03
CA VAL A 79 -7.82 3.60 1.76
C VAL A 79 -8.59 4.20 0.59
N VAL A 80 -7.88 4.59 -0.46
CA VAL A 80 -8.48 5.07 -1.71
C VAL A 80 -7.87 4.30 -2.89
N GLU A 81 -8.72 3.87 -3.81
CA GLU A 81 -8.34 2.95 -4.89
C GLU A 81 -7.54 3.61 -6.03
N SER A 82 -7.28 4.92 -5.95
CA SER A 82 -6.52 5.70 -6.91
C SER A 82 -5.72 6.80 -6.23
N VAL A 83 -4.59 7.16 -6.83
CA VAL A 83 -3.77 8.34 -6.47
C VAL A 83 -4.20 9.62 -7.18
N GLU A 84 -5.11 9.53 -8.16
CA GLU A 84 -5.52 10.66 -8.97
C GLU A 84 -6.20 11.76 -8.14
N GLY A 85 -5.78 13.01 -8.34
CA GLY A 85 -6.30 14.15 -7.57
C GLY A 85 -5.81 14.24 -6.12
N LEU A 86 -4.88 13.36 -5.71
CA LEU A 86 -4.21 13.39 -4.42
C LEU A 86 -2.73 13.77 -4.59
N VAL A 87 -2.19 14.46 -3.59
CA VAL A 87 -0.75 14.74 -3.49
C VAL A 87 -0.21 13.91 -2.32
N PRO A 88 0.43 12.75 -2.58
CA PRO A 88 0.99 11.93 -1.51
C PRO A 88 2.11 12.67 -0.78
N ASN A 89 2.10 12.61 0.55
CA ASN A 89 3.24 13.06 1.35
C ASN A 89 4.42 12.09 1.21
N ILE A 90 4.12 10.79 1.04
CA ILE A 90 5.11 9.71 0.94
C ILE A 90 4.71 8.79 -0.22
N ARG A 91 5.68 8.47 -1.08
CA ARG A 91 5.54 7.54 -2.21
C ARG A 91 6.38 6.29 -1.92
N LEU A 92 5.74 5.14 -1.83
CA LEU A 92 6.40 3.84 -1.56
C LEU A 92 6.68 3.05 -2.83
N GLU A 93 6.10 3.45 -3.97
CA GLU A 93 6.30 2.85 -5.30
C GLU A 93 7.77 2.76 -5.76
N PRO A 94 8.65 3.75 -5.51
CA PRO A 94 10.02 3.72 -6.03
C PRO A 94 10.90 2.62 -5.42
N GLU A 95 10.49 2.00 -4.31
CA GLU A 95 11.31 1.02 -3.58
C GLU A 95 10.86 -0.44 -3.75
N ASP A 96 9.74 -0.68 -4.46
CA ASP A 96 9.18 -2.02 -4.65
C ASP A 96 9.91 -2.81 -5.76
N ALA A 97 10.37 -2.14 -6.82
CA ALA A 97 11.08 -2.78 -7.93
C ALA A 97 12.40 -3.45 -7.48
N ALA A 98 13.22 -2.74 -6.69
CA ALA A 98 14.51 -3.24 -6.22
C ALA A 98 14.39 -4.38 -5.17
N ARG A 99 13.22 -4.53 -4.53
CA ARG A 99 12.96 -5.61 -3.57
C ARG A 99 12.33 -6.83 -4.19
N LEU A 100 11.50 -6.65 -5.22
CA LEU A 100 10.94 -7.76 -5.99
C LEU A 100 12.05 -8.58 -6.66
N GLU A 101 13.05 -7.91 -7.26
CA GLU A 101 14.26 -8.57 -7.81
C GLU A 101 14.96 -9.41 -6.75
N LYS A 102 15.26 -8.85 -5.57
CA LYS A 102 15.92 -9.58 -4.49
C LYS A 102 15.09 -10.75 -3.95
N LEU A 103 13.76 -10.64 -3.97
CA LEU A 103 12.88 -11.72 -3.54
C LEU A 103 12.87 -12.87 -4.57
N ILE A 104 12.82 -12.54 -5.87
CA ILE A 104 12.91 -13.52 -6.97
C ILE A 104 14.25 -14.25 -6.91
N GLU A 105 15.36 -13.52 -6.74
CA GLU A 105 16.69 -14.11 -6.57
C GLU A 105 16.73 -15.08 -5.38
N HIS A 106 16.15 -14.69 -4.24
CA HIS A 106 16.17 -15.50 -3.02
C HIS A 106 15.30 -16.77 -3.13
N VAL A 107 14.16 -16.70 -3.82
CA VAL A 107 13.29 -17.87 -4.06
C VAL A 107 13.93 -18.83 -5.06
N HIS A 108 14.56 -18.32 -6.13
CA HIS A 108 15.25 -19.16 -7.12
C HIS A 108 16.43 -19.93 -6.51
N ALA A 109 17.22 -19.29 -5.64
CA ALA A 109 18.31 -19.94 -4.93
C ALA A 109 17.84 -21.09 -4.03
N ARG A 110 16.66 -20.95 -3.40
CA ARG A 110 16.09 -21.97 -2.51
C ARG A 110 15.48 -23.16 -3.25
N GLN A 111 14.90 -22.96 -4.45
CA GLN A 111 14.36 -24.06 -5.26
C GLN A 111 15.45 -24.95 -5.86
N GLN A 112 16.62 -24.37 -6.19
CA GLN A 112 17.77 -25.13 -6.68
C GLN A 112 18.40 -26.00 -5.57
N ALA A 113 18.48 -25.48 -4.33
CA ALA A 113 19.00 -26.23 -3.19
C ALA A 113 18.06 -27.34 -2.68
N ALA A 114 16.77 -27.30 -3.00
CA ALA A 114 15.79 -28.33 -2.64
C ALA A 114 15.60 -29.42 -3.72
N SER A 115 16.24 -29.25 -4.90
CA SER A 115 16.19 -30.18 -6.03
C SER A 115 17.52 -30.91 -6.28
N SER A 116 18.47 -30.82 -5.33
CA SER A 116 19.78 -31.49 -5.37
C SER A 116 19.98 -32.47 -4.22
#